data_AF-A0A1G0KRG7-F1
#
_entry.id   AF-A0A1G0KRG7-F1
#
_cell.length_a   1.000
_cell.length_b   1.000
_cell.length_c   1.000
_cell.angle_alpha   90.00
_cell.angle_beta   90.00
_cell.angle_gamma   90.00
#
_symmetry.space_group_name_H-M   'P 1'
#
loop_
_entity.id
_entity.type
_entity.pdbx_description
1 polymer ?
#
loop_
_entity_poly.entity_id
_entity_poly.type
_entity_poly.pdbx_seq_one_letter_code
_entity_poly.pdbx_strand_id
1 'polypeptide(L)'
;MLSAWMVPVMAGTPTGRIGPMVMVNTSVGLPDANFAATTTASIGAPEFKSSNTGYTVSGKEQKVPTPPGVAVSMTYTYDPRYPPVGSNLIDWAAPFFTARAPGIAAALKAYALSNGVSSGVYTYRQSVYVSGRTTPMTLFWQVVSMADGRHFSQDPQLLPDVPAYLQFTYTPKRIAEGLDTSWTYPNAGKLAYRLVKQDLSPLTGETLVDTNGAFDAPVYAGTGPIPVGCSQDATSGDVSCSQDFGVRCLIDKRSSANCPTTFPDMTTLMEDLVAVGGTLDYARALSPVYDEVDDPERPGEKLQIPRVAVSIDSRSVSRGRMFFFISRGGGREYIETGTVGYALRNQTDRYRVTADGQFEMAGQAVTTAISPTRAFVKTAAITGSCASYQPDQIIDPFNTVQIYNWRNDTVNRLSAANYVSVATLICQ
;
A
#
# COMPACT_ATOMS: atom_id res chain seq x y z
N MET A 1 -15.13 2.18 6.37
CA MET A 1 -15.63 0.84 6.79
C MET A 1 -15.17 0.39 8.18
N LEU A 2 -14.44 1.21 8.97
CA LEU A 2 -14.12 0.93 10.39
C LEU A 2 -15.32 1.10 11.36
N SER A 3 -16.49 1.51 10.87
CA SER A 3 -17.66 1.85 11.67
C SER A 3 -18.65 0.70 11.93
N ALA A 4 -18.47 -0.48 11.30
CA ALA A 4 -19.51 -1.52 11.29
C ALA A 4 -19.29 -2.69 12.28
N TRP A 5 -18.09 -2.89 12.82
CA TRP A 5 -17.76 -4.17 13.49
C TRP A 5 -17.64 -4.13 15.02
N MET A 6 -17.96 -3.01 15.67
CA MET A 6 -17.97 -2.90 17.14
C MET A 6 -19.22 -2.21 17.69
N VAL A 7 -20.42 -2.61 17.24
CA VAL A 7 -21.67 -2.41 18.01
C VAL A 7 -22.68 -3.58 17.86
N PRO A 8 -22.35 -4.89 17.85
CA PRO A 8 -23.43 -5.90 17.92
C PRO A 8 -24.01 -6.04 19.34
N VAL A 9 -23.24 -5.71 20.39
CA VAL A 9 -23.66 -5.97 21.78
C VAL A 9 -24.57 -4.88 22.36
N MET A 10 -24.68 -3.71 21.71
CA MET A 10 -25.59 -2.63 22.16
C MET A 10 -26.62 -2.17 21.12
N ALA A 11 -26.66 -2.77 19.92
CA ALA A 11 -27.65 -2.46 18.88
C ALA A 11 -29.07 -2.98 19.19
N GLY A 12 -29.28 -3.65 20.33
CA GLY A 12 -30.57 -4.22 20.73
C GLY A 12 -31.54 -3.27 21.47
N THR A 13 -31.19 -2.02 21.77
CA THR A 13 -32.16 -1.05 22.31
C THR A 13 -31.99 0.33 21.65
N PRO A 14 -32.87 0.72 20.73
CA PRO A 14 -32.87 2.08 20.19
C PRO A 14 -33.38 3.01 21.29
N THR A 15 -32.64 4.08 21.59
CA THR A 15 -32.97 5.22 22.48
C THR A 15 -32.69 5.10 23.99
N GLY A 16 -32.18 3.97 24.50
CA GLY A 16 -31.76 3.88 25.90
C GLY A 16 -30.50 4.73 26.16
N ARG A 17 -30.62 5.82 26.93
CA ARG A 17 -29.43 6.52 27.44
C ARG A 17 -28.55 5.52 28.19
N ILE A 18 -27.33 5.31 27.70
CA ILE A 18 -26.33 4.51 28.42
C ILE A 18 -26.07 5.23 29.74
N GLY A 19 -26.36 4.55 30.85
CA GLY A 19 -26.12 5.08 32.19
C GLY A 19 -24.63 5.34 32.43
N PRO A 20 -24.28 6.04 33.53
CA PRO A 20 -22.90 6.20 33.91
C PRO A 20 -22.21 4.84 34.10
N MET A 21 -20.94 4.76 33.75
CA MET A 21 -20.11 3.56 33.89
C MET A 21 -18.72 3.89 34.43
N VAL A 22 -18.07 2.90 35.02
CA VAL A 22 -16.63 2.97 35.34
C VAL A 22 -15.84 2.76 34.07
N MET A 23 -14.91 3.66 33.76
CA MET A 23 -13.98 3.52 32.64
C MET A 23 -12.58 3.43 33.19
N VAL A 24 -11.85 2.37 32.85
CA VAL A 24 -10.45 2.20 33.22
C VAL A 24 -9.62 2.04 31.95
N ASN A 25 -8.64 2.91 31.78
CA ASN A 25 -7.74 2.91 30.63
C ASN A 25 -6.32 2.63 31.11
N THR A 26 -5.68 1.59 30.59
CA THR A 26 -4.26 1.35 30.74
C THR A 26 -3.57 1.63 29.42
N SER A 27 -2.58 2.52 29.44
CA SER A 27 -1.70 2.80 28.31
C SER A 27 -0.26 2.43 28.68
N VAL A 28 0.37 1.62 27.85
CA VAL A 28 1.77 1.22 28.00
C VAL A 28 2.57 1.86 26.86
N GLY A 29 3.59 2.62 27.22
CA GLY A 29 4.50 3.25 26.26
C GLY A 29 5.34 2.23 25.48
N LEU A 30 6.16 2.74 24.55
CA LEU A 30 7.05 1.90 23.75
C LEU A 30 8.11 1.19 24.62
N PRO A 31 8.65 0.04 24.15
CA PRO A 31 9.67 -0.74 24.87
C PRO A 31 10.94 0.04 25.24
N ASP A 32 11.31 1.03 24.42
CA ASP A 32 12.48 1.90 24.60
C ASP A 32 12.25 3.03 25.62
N ALA A 33 10.99 3.29 26.02
CA ALA A 33 10.59 4.34 26.94
C ALA A 33 10.34 3.85 28.39
N ASN A 34 11.04 2.80 28.83
CA ASN A 34 10.91 2.20 30.18
C ASN A 34 9.51 1.63 30.50
N PHE A 35 8.78 1.06 29.52
CA PHE A 35 7.50 0.34 29.71
C PHE A 35 6.56 0.97 30.77
N ALA A 36 6.49 2.30 30.84
CA ALA A 36 5.71 2.96 31.86
C ALA A 36 4.22 2.74 31.57
N ALA A 37 3.57 1.87 32.35
CA ALA A 37 2.14 1.66 32.30
C ALA A 37 1.44 2.78 33.09
N THR A 38 0.62 3.55 32.41
CA THR A 38 -0.26 4.55 33.03
C THR A 38 -1.68 4.01 33.04
N THR A 39 -2.24 3.79 34.23
CA THR A 39 -3.66 3.40 34.39
C THR A 39 -4.45 4.55 34.99
N THR A 40 -5.51 4.96 34.31
CA THR A 40 -6.44 6.00 34.77
C THR A 40 -7.84 5.43 34.88
N ALA A 41 -8.59 5.83 35.90
CA ALA A 41 -9.99 5.49 36.07
C ALA A 41 -10.89 6.72 36.17
N SER A 42 -12.08 6.62 35.61
CA SER A 42 -13.11 7.65 35.67
C SER A 42 -14.50 7.05 35.76
N ILE A 43 -15.47 7.86 36.18
CA ILE A 43 -16.90 7.52 36.17
C ILE A 43 -17.65 8.62 35.42
N GLY A 44 -18.50 8.23 34.48
CA GLY A 44 -19.29 9.17 33.69
C GLY A 44 -20.18 8.47 32.68
N ALA A 45 -21.07 9.24 32.06
CA ALA A 45 -21.78 8.77 30.88
C ALA A 45 -20.76 8.63 29.72
N PRO A 46 -20.67 7.45 29.08
CA PRO A 46 -19.73 7.26 28.00
C PRO A 46 -20.14 8.10 26.78
N GLU A 47 -19.28 8.99 26.29
CA GLU A 47 -19.39 9.47 24.90
C GLU A 47 -18.41 8.68 24.05
N PHE A 48 -18.96 7.92 23.11
CA PHE A 48 -18.16 7.19 22.15
C PHE A 48 -17.73 8.17 21.05
N LYS A 49 -16.45 8.55 21.07
CA LYS A 49 -15.83 9.27 19.96
C LYS A 49 -15.12 8.26 19.08
N SER A 50 -15.60 8.10 17.85
CA SER A 50 -14.87 7.38 16.82
C SER A 50 -13.64 8.19 16.42
N SER A 51 -12.47 7.57 16.49
CA SER A 51 -11.23 8.10 15.91
C SER A 51 -10.65 7.08 14.93
N ASN A 52 -9.70 7.51 14.11
CA ASN A 52 -9.01 6.61 13.17
C ASN A 52 -8.18 5.53 13.89
N THR A 53 -7.90 5.70 15.18
CA THR A 53 -7.14 4.78 16.04
C THR A 53 -8.03 3.95 16.97
N GLY A 54 -9.34 3.90 16.70
CA GLY A 54 -10.34 3.18 17.48
C GLY A 54 -11.33 4.08 18.21
N TYR A 55 -12.17 3.49 19.05
CA TYR A 55 -13.11 4.23 19.88
C TYR A 55 -12.42 4.69 21.17
N THR A 56 -12.53 5.97 21.46
CA THR A 56 -12.27 6.50 22.80
C THR A 56 -13.61 6.71 23.47
N VAL A 57 -13.76 6.20 24.68
CA VAL A 57 -14.86 6.58 25.55
C VAL A 57 -14.38 7.80 26.31
N SER A 58 -15.00 8.96 26.05
CA SER A 58 -14.73 10.22 26.73
C SER A 58 -16.04 10.81 27.20
N GLY A 59 -16.16 11.41 28.38
CA GLY A 59 -17.38 12.13 28.78
C GLY A 59 -17.12 13.19 29.83
N LYS A 60 -18.19 13.79 30.39
CA LYS A 60 -18.09 14.52 31.67
C LYS A 60 -17.72 13.53 32.76
N GLU A 61 -16.42 13.36 32.93
CA GLU A 61 -15.82 12.31 33.73
C GLU A 61 -15.34 12.85 35.08
N GLN A 62 -15.77 12.19 36.15
CA GLN A 62 -15.14 12.35 37.45
C GLN A 62 -13.97 11.37 37.51
N LYS A 63 -12.73 11.87 37.66
CA LYS A 63 -11.57 11.01 37.94
C LYS A 63 -11.77 10.30 39.28
N VAL A 64 -11.50 9.01 39.31
CA VAL A 64 -11.58 8.18 40.51
C VAL A 64 -10.30 7.36 40.68
N PRO A 65 -10.00 6.84 41.89
CA PRO A 65 -8.88 5.92 42.07
C PRO A 65 -9.00 4.70 41.16
N THR A 66 -7.87 4.17 40.71
CA THR A 66 -7.86 2.94 39.92
C THR A 66 -8.37 1.77 40.76
N PRO A 67 -9.31 0.94 40.26
CA PRO A 67 -9.80 -0.21 41.01
C PRO A 67 -8.67 -1.20 41.32
N PRO A 68 -8.58 -1.72 42.56
CA PRO A 68 -7.62 -2.76 42.89
C PRO A 68 -7.80 -3.99 41.98
N GLY A 69 -6.69 -4.54 41.48
CA GLY A 69 -6.71 -5.74 40.63
C GLY A 69 -7.13 -5.54 39.17
N VAL A 70 -7.42 -4.31 38.74
CA VAL A 70 -7.75 -4.00 37.32
C VAL A 70 -6.53 -3.59 36.50
N ALA A 71 -5.48 -3.05 37.14
CA ALA A 71 -4.26 -2.67 36.43
C ALA A 71 -3.53 -3.91 35.92
N VAL A 72 -3.48 -4.07 34.60
CA VAL A 72 -2.72 -5.13 33.93
C VAL A 72 -1.64 -4.49 33.09
N SER A 73 -0.38 -4.83 33.41
CA SER A 73 0.74 -4.56 32.52
C SER A 73 1.08 -5.85 31.79
N MET A 74 1.00 -5.81 30.46
CA MET A 74 1.54 -6.86 29.63
C MET A 74 2.90 -6.40 29.13
N THR A 75 3.96 -6.91 29.74
CA THR A 75 5.31 -6.60 29.27
C THR A 75 5.65 -7.55 28.13
N TYR A 76 5.27 -7.18 26.91
CA TYR A 76 5.80 -7.82 25.71
C TYR A 76 7.22 -7.30 25.47
N THR A 77 8.22 -8.08 25.91
CA THR A 77 9.62 -7.77 25.64
C THR A 77 10.04 -8.46 24.36
N TYR A 78 10.36 -7.66 23.34
CA TYR A 78 11.01 -8.11 22.11
C TYR A 78 12.17 -7.18 21.81
N ASP A 79 13.15 -7.66 21.04
CA ASP A 79 14.21 -6.80 20.54
C ASP A 79 13.62 -5.84 19.50
N PRO A 80 13.64 -4.51 19.70
CA PRO A 80 13.09 -3.56 18.74
C PRO A 80 13.76 -3.63 17.36
N ARG A 81 14.95 -4.23 17.26
CA ARG A 81 15.66 -4.48 15.98
C ARG A 81 15.04 -5.63 15.18
N TYR A 82 14.26 -6.50 15.82
CA TYR A 82 13.60 -7.65 15.23
C TYR A 82 12.13 -7.70 15.68
N PRO A 83 11.32 -6.70 15.29
CA PRO A 83 9.91 -6.68 15.64
C PRO A 83 9.19 -7.92 15.09
N PRO A 84 8.22 -8.49 15.82
CA PRO A 84 7.44 -9.63 15.35
C PRO A 84 6.54 -9.24 14.17
N VAL A 85 6.13 -10.22 13.37
CA VAL A 85 5.01 -10.07 12.42
C VAL A 85 3.70 -9.83 13.19
N GLY A 86 2.73 -9.13 12.59
CA GLY A 86 1.51 -8.72 13.29
C GLY A 86 0.71 -9.90 13.85
N SER A 87 0.56 -10.96 13.06
CA SER A 87 -0.10 -12.22 13.42
C SER A 87 0.50 -12.85 14.69
N ASN A 88 1.83 -13.00 14.73
CA ASN A 88 2.53 -13.56 15.91
C ASN A 88 2.28 -12.75 17.20
N LEU A 89 2.15 -11.43 17.10
CA LEU A 89 1.91 -10.57 18.25
C LEU A 89 0.48 -10.75 18.80
N ILE A 90 -0.51 -10.92 17.92
CA ILE A 90 -1.89 -11.23 18.29
C ILE A 90 -1.99 -12.61 18.94
N ASP A 91 -1.38 -13.63 18.32
CA ASP A 91 -1.36 -15.00 18.84
C ASP A 91 -0.73 -15.08 20.23
N TRP A 92 0.28 -14.25 20.49
CA TRP A 92 0.89 -14.14 21.81
C TRP A 92 0.00 -13.40 22.82
N ALA A 93 -0.67 -12.32 22.41
CA ALA A 93 -1.50 -11.50 23.28
C ALA A 93 -2.83 -12.18 23.66
N ALA A 94 -3.43 -12.95 22.75
CA ALA A 94 -4.73 -13.58 22.93
C ALA A 94 -4.84 -14.44 24.21
N PRO A 95 -3.98 -15.44 24.47
CA PRO A 95 -4.08 -16.25 25.68
C PRO A 95 -3.85 -15.42 26.96
N PHE A 96 -2.99 -14.40 26.91
CA PHE A 96 -2.72 -13.52 28.05
C PHE A 96 -3.98 -12.76 28.50
N PHE A 97 -4.72 -12.19 27.54
CA PHE A 97 -5.93 -11.42 27.81
C PHE A 97 -7.11 -12.32 28.17
N THR A 98 -7.30 -13.43 27.45
CA THR A 98 -8.37 -14.41 27.74
C THR A 98 -8.26 -14.93 29.18
N ALA A 99 -7.06 -15.23 29.66
CA ALA A 99 -6.85 -15.72 31.03
C ALA A 99 -7.17 -14.66 32.11
N ARG A 100 -7.04 -13.36 31.80
CA ARG A 100 -7.25 -12.25 32.76
C ARG A 100 -8.64 -11.64 32.69
N ALA A 101 -9.37 -11.81 31.59
CA ALA A 101 -10.67 -11.20 31.37
C ALA A 101 -11.66 -11.44 32.53
N PRO A 102 -11.82 -12.66 33.09
CA PRO A 102 -12.76 -12.88 34.20
C PRO A 102 -12.38 -12.13 35.48
N GLY A 103 -11.08 -12.08 35.81
CA GLY A 103 -10.58 -11.38 37.00
C GLY A 103 -10.77 -9.87 36.92
N ILE A 104 -10.43 -9.28 35.76
CA ILE A 104 -10.65 -7.86 35.49
C ILE A 104 -12.14 -7.54 35.52
N ALA A 105 -12.99 -8.36 34.88
CA ALA A 105 -14.43 -8.15 34.85
C ALA A 105 -15.06 -8.21 36.25
N ALA A 106 -14.60 -9.13 37.11
CA ALA A 106 -15.06 -9.22 38.50
C ALA A 106 -14.65 -7.99 39.31
N ALA A 107 -13.41 -7.52 39.17
CA ALA A 107 -12.91 -6.33 39.86
C ALA A 107 -13.63 -5.05 39.38
N LEU A 108 -13.85 -4.90 38.07
CA LEU A 108 -14.65 -3.82 37.49
C LEU A 108 -16.08 -3.81 38.02
N LYS A 109 -16.73 -4.98 38.08
CA LYS A 109 -18.09 -5.09 38.63
C LYS A 109 -18.15 -4.64 40.08
N ALA A 110 -17.25 -5.17 40.93
CA ALA A 110 -17.22 -4.83 42.35
C ALA A 110 -17.05 -3.32 42.54
N TYR A 111 -16.16 -2.71 41.75
CA TYR A 111 -15.90 -1.28 41.79
C TYR A 111 -17.04 -0.42 41.21
N ALA A 112 -17.69 -0.88 40.15
CA ALA A 112 -18.88 -0.23 39.60
C ALA A 112 -20.01 -0.16 40.63
N LEU A 113 -20.31 -1.29 41.28
CA LEU A 113 -21.36 -1.36 42.31
C LEU A 113 -21.03 -0.50 43.53
N SER A 114 -19.77 -0.44 43.97
CA SER A 114 -19.38 0.41 45.10
C SER A 114 -19.49 1.92 44.82
N ASN A 115 -19.48 2.32 43.54
CA ASN A 115 -19.67 3.69 43.10
C ASN A 115 -21.09 3.96 42.56
N GLY A 116 -22.05 3.06 42.78
CA GLY A 116 -23.45 3.25 42.40
C GLY A 116 -23.72 3.20 40.89
N VAL A 117 -22.84 2.58 40.10
CA VAL A 117 -23.03 2.39 38.66
C VAL A 117 -23.18 0.91 38.29
N SER A 118 -23.84 0.63 37.16
CA SER A 118 -24.26 -0.72 36.78
C SER A 118 -23.31 -1.43 35.81
N SER A 119 -22.25 -0.77 35.36
CA SER A 119 -21.31 -1.34 34.41
C SER A 119 -19.93 -0.71 34.50
N GLY A 120 -18.94 -1.43 33.97
CA GLY A 120 -17.58 -0.96 33.84
C GLY A 120 -16.95 -1.44 32.53
N VAL A 121 -16.01 -0.67 32.01
CA VAL A 121 -15.22 -1.00 30.84
C VAL A 121 -13.74 -0.81 31.16
N TYR A 122 -12.93 -1.78 30.75
CA TYR A 122 -11.49 -1.69 30.78
C TYR A 122 -10.93 -1.73 29.37
N THR A 123 -10.04 -0.80 29.07
CA THR A 123 -9.34 -0.69 27.80
C THR A 123 -7.84 -0.75 28.03
N TYR A 124 -7.18 -1.65 27.32
CA TYR A 124 -5.73 -1.77 27.27
C TYR A 124 -5.23 -1.23 25.92
N ARG A 125 -4.15 -0.43 25.98
CA ARG A 125 -3.44 0.08 24.81
C ARG A 125 -1.95 -0.03 25.04
N GLN A 126 -1.23 -0.61 24.11
CA GLN A 126 0.22 -0.64 24.14
C GLN A 126 0.79 -0.28 22.78
N SER A 127 1.74 0.67 22.76
CA SER A 127 2.48 0.96 21.54
C SER A 127 3.50 -0.15 21.26
N VAL A 128 3.49 -0.69 20.04
CA VAL A 128 4.31 -1.83 19.60
C VAL A 128 4.85 -1.59 18.19
N TYR A 129 6.03 -2.10 17.89
CA TYR A 129 6.59 -2.17 16.54
C TYR A 129 6.26 -3.51 15.92
N VAL A 130 5.91 -3.49 14.65
CA VAL A 130 5.58 -4.67 13.84
C VAL A 130 6.54 -4.74 12.66
N SER A 131 6.98 -5.95 12.32
CA SER A 131 7.86 -6.19 11.17
C SER A 131 7.29 -5.62 9.88
N GLY A 132 8.15 -5.01 9.07
CA GLY A 132 7.74 -4.36 7.82
C GLY A 132 7.08 -2.97 8.00
N ARG A 133 6.93 -2.46 9.23
CA ARG A 133 6.41 -1.11 9.50
C ARG A 133 7.46 -0.21 10.14
N THR A 134 7.45 1.05 9.72
CA THR A 134 8.31 2.11 10.27
C THR A 134 7.62 2.89 11.40
N THR A 135 6.29 2.86 11.45
CA THR A 135 5.48 3.52 12.48
C THR A 135 5.03 2.51 13.53
N PRO A 136 4.98 2.89 14.81
CA PRO A 136 4.39 2.04 15.84
C PRO A 136 2.90 1.82 15.56
N MET A 137 2.39 0.76 16.17
CA MET A 137 0.99 0.36 16.18
C MET A 137 0.51 0.32 17.62
N THR A 138 -0.81 0.32 17.81
CA THR A 138 -1.45 0.17 19.11
C THR A 138 -2.03 -1.24 19.22
N LEU A 139 -1.46 -2.07 20.11
CA LEU A 139 -2.14 -3.28 20.57
C LEU A 139 -3.29 -2.88 21.50
N PHE A 140 -4.50 -3.15 21.06
CA PHE A 140 -5.74 -2.77 21.72
C PHE A 140 -6.47 -4.03 22.23
N TRP A 141 -7.00 -3.94 23.43
CA TRP A 141 -7.88 -4.96 23.99
C TRP A 141 -8.92 -4.33 24.91
N GLN A 142 -10.11 -4.92 25.00
CA GLN A 142 -11.22 -4.39 25.80
C GLN A 142 -12.01 -5.49 26.47
N VAL A 143 -12.42 -5.23 27.73
CA VAL A 143 -13.43 -6.02 28.44
C VAL A 143 -14.49 -5.12 29.05
N VAL A 144 -15.75 -5.51 28.91
CA VAL A 144 -16.92 -4.84 29.49
C VAL A 144 -17.53 -5.78 30.54
N SER A 145 -17.88 -5.24 31.71
CA SER A 145 -18.54 -5.97 32.79
C SER A 145 -19.85 -5.30 33.17
N MET A 146 -20.90 -6.11 33.39
CA MET A 146 -22.24 -5.66 33.76
C MET A 146 -22.57 -6.04 35.21
N ALA A 147 -23.54 -5.34 35.82
CA ALA A 147 -23.95 -5.56 37.21
C ALA A 147 -24.44 -6.99 37.49
N ASP A 148 -25.03 -7.66 36.49
CA ASP A 148 -25.48 -9.05 36.60
C ASP A 148 -24.32 -10.07 36.62
N GLY A 149 -23.07 -9.65 36.42
CA GLY A 149 -21.90 -10.52 36.37
C GLY A 149 -21.56 -11.07 35.00
N ARG A 150 -22.37 -10.79 33.97
CA ARG A 150 -21.98 -11.05 32.59
C ARG A 150 -20.86 -10.08 32.20
N HIS A 151 -19.94 -10.60 31.39
CA HIS A 151 -18.88 -9.79 30.81
C HIS A 151 -18.66 -10.19 29.36
N PHE A 152 -18.12 -9.26 28.59
CA PHE A 152 -17.75 -9.45 27.19
C PHE A 152 -16.31 -8.99 27.04
N SER A 153 -15.47 -9.86 26.52
CA SER A 153 -14.11 -9.53 26.10
C SER A 153 -14.07 -9.51 24.58
N GLN A 154 -13.35 -8.55 24.03
CA GLN A 154 -12.96 -8.60 22.62
C GLN A 154 -11.65 -9.38 22.49
N ASP A 155 -11.38 -9.93 21.32
CA ASP A 155 -10.04 -10.43 21.00
C ASP A 155 -9.06 -9.24 20.88
N PRO A 156 -7.78 -9.41 21.23
CA PRO A 156 -6.80 -8.35 21.01
C PRO A 156 -6.67 -8.03 19.53
N GLN A 157 -6.43 -6.75 19.23
CA GLN A 157 -6.30 -6.25 17.87
C GLN A 157 -5.10 -5.31 17.76
N LEU A 158 -4.45 -5.30 16.60
CA LEU A 158 -3.44 -4.31 16.26
C LEU A 158 -4.11 -3.21 15.46
N LEU A 159 -4.10 -2.00 16.02
CA LEU A 159 -4.67 -0.82 15.39
C LEU A 159 -3.51 0.06 14.92
N PRO A 160 -3.41 0.38 13.62
CA PRO A 160 -2.41 1.33 13.18
C PRO A 160 -2.82 2.75 13.62
N ASP A 161 -1.84 3.58 13.98
CA ASP A 161 -2.12 4.99 14.30
C ASP A 161 -2.67 5.75 13.08
N VAL A 162 -2.28 5.31 11.89
CA VAL A 162 -2.80 5.76 10.60
C VAL A 162 -3.25 4.54 9.81
N PRO A 163 -4.52 4.45 9.38
CA PRO A 163 -4.98 3.37 8.51
C PRO A 163 -4.07 3.20 7.30
N ALA A 164 -3.51 2.01 7.13
CA ALA A 164 -2.64 1.65 6.04
C ALA A 164 -3.37 0.72 5.07
N TYR A 165 -3.15 0.93 3.79
CA TYR A 165 -3.69 0.10 2.72
C TYR A 165 -2.53 -0.58 2.00
N LEU A 166 -2.72 -1.83 1.58
CA LEU A 166 -1.74 -2.55 0.77
C LEU A 166 -1.95 -2.19 -0.70
N GLN A 167 -0.96 -1.56 -1.32
CA GLN A 167 -0.90 -1.44 -2.78
C GLN A 167 -0.13 -2.63 -3.33
N PHE A 168 -0.77 -3.38 -4.23
CA PHE A 168 -0.26 -4.60 -4.83
C PHE A 168 -0.31 -4.43 -6.35
N THR A 169 0.78 -4.73 -7.05
CA THR A 169 0.86 -4.61 -8.51
C THR A 169 1.46 -5.88 -9.07
N TYR A 170 0.75 -6.51 -10.00
CA TYR A 170 1.22 -7.71 -10.67
C TYR A 170 1.23 -7.50 -12.18
N THR A 171 2.37 -7.76 -12.80
CA THR A 171 2.52 -7.79 -14.25
C THR A 171 2.72 -9.24 -14.67
N PRO A 172 1.76 -9.86 -15.37
CA PRO A 172 1.92 -11.23 -15.85
C PRO A 172 3.16 -11.38 -16.74
N LYS A 173 3.78 -12.56 -16.74
CA LYS A 173 4.92 -12.82 -17.63
C LYS A 173 4.48 -12.91 -19.08
N ARG A 174 3.37 -13.62 -19.33
CA ARG A 174 2.77 -13.85 -20.65
C ARG A 174 2.45 -12.58 -21.43
N ILE A 175 2.15 -11.46 -20.76
CA ILE A 175 1.85 -10.20 -21.48
C ILE A 175 3.12 -9.59 -22.10
N ALA A 176 4.30 -9.93 -21.60
CA ALA A 176 5.57 -9.56 -22.22
C ALA A 176 6.00 -10.55 -23.31
N GLU A 177 5.55 -11.81 -23.26
CA GLU A 177 5.81 -12.80 -24.31
C GLU A 177 5.14 -12.45 -25.65
N GLY A 178 4.09 -11.61 -25.61
CA GLY A 178 3.47 -11.05 -26.81
C GLY A 178 4.23 -9.90 -27.46
N LEU A 179 5.33 -9.43 -26.85
CA LEU A 179 6.20 -8.42 -27.44
C LEU A 179 7.26 -9.08 -28.34
N ASP A 180 7.84 -8.30 -29.26
CA ASP A 180 8.99 -8.74 -30.04
C ASP A 180 10.13 -9.19 -29.11
N THR A 181 10.90 -10.19 -29.51
CA THR A 181 11.97 -10.79 -28.68
C THR A 181 13.06 -9.79 -28.24
N SER A 182 13.20 -8.66 -28.93
CA SER A 182 14.12 -7.57 -28.55
C SER A 182 13.56 -6.64 -27.47
N TRP A 183 12.26 -6.73 -27.15
CA TRP A 183 11.59 -5.92 -26.15
C TRP A 183 11.56 -6.67 -24.82
N THR A 184 12.27 -6.14 -23.84
CA THR A 184 12.20 -6.64 -22.46
C THR A 184 11.25 -5.75 -21.67
N TYR A 185 10.42 -6.33 -20.79
CA TYR A 185 9.62 -5.59 -19.82
C TYR A 185 10.06 -5.99 -18.40
N PRO A 186 10.83 -5.16 -17.68
CA PRO A 186 11.55 -5.58 -16.47
C PRO A 186 10.69 -6.13 -15.34
N ASN A 187 9.41 -5.75 -15.31
CA ASN A 187 8.46 -6.16 -14.27
C ASN A 187 7.60 -7.37 -14.66
N ALA A 188 7.77 -7.93 -15.87
CA ALA A 188 7.02 -9.10 -16.31
C ALA A 188 7.30 -10.31 -15.42
N GLY A 189 6.23 -10.97 -14.96
CA GLY A 189 6.29 -12.09 -14.03
C GLY A 189 6.64 -11.68 -12.60
N LYS A 190 6.56 -10.39 -12.26
CA LYS A 190 6.89 -9.89 -10.92
C LYS A 190 5.66 -9.32 -10.20
N LEU A 191 5.67 -9.56 -8.90
CA LEU A 191 4.79 -8.97 -7.92
C LEU A 191 5.52 -7.81 -7.22
N ALA A 192 4.91 -6.63 -7.19
CA ALA A 192 5.33 -5.50 -6.39
C ALA A 192 4.29 -5.21 -5.30
N TYR A 193 4.72 -4.89 -4.08
CA TYR A 193 3.80 -4.42 -3.05
C TYR A 193 4.43 -3.39 -2.10
N ARG A 194 3.57 -2.54 -1.52
CA ARG A 194 3.94 -1.56 -0.48
C ARG A 194 2.73 -1.12 0.34
N LEU A 195 2.96 -0.59 1.54
CA LEU A 195 1.93 0.08 2.31
C LEU A 195 1.79 1.53 1.87
N VAL A 196 0.55 2.00 1.79
CA VAL A 196 0.20 3.39 1.49
C VAL A 196 -0.83 3.92 2.48
N LYS A 197 -0.92 5.24 2.62
CA LYS A 197 -2.02 5.89 3.33
C LYS A 197 -3.27 5.93 2.45
N GLN A 198 -4.39 6.42 3.00
CA GLN A 198 -5.63 6.59 2.26
C GLN A 198 -5.51 7.54 1.04
N ASP A 199 -4.59 8.50 1.08
CA ASP A 199 -4.27 9.41 -0.03
C ASP A 199 -3.27 8.81 -1.05
N LEU A 200 -2.94 7.52 -0.91
CA LEU A 200 -1.97 6.76 -1.70
C LEU A 200 -0.50 7.22 -1.53
N SER A 201 -0.20 8.08 -0.55
CA SER A 201 1.20 8.37 -0.21
C SER A 201 1.88 7.12 0.38
N PRO A 202 3.13 6.81 -0.04
CA PRO A 202 3.81 5.60 0.42
C PRO A 202 4.19 5.69 1.90
N LEU A 203 3.96 4.59 2.63
CA LEU A 203 4.42 4.38 4.00
C LEU A 203 5.69 3.52 4.06
N THR A 204 5.85 2.62 3.09
CA THR A 204 7.03 1.75 2.95
C THR A 204 7.64 1.88 1.56
N GLY A 205 8.89 1.42 1.43
CA GLY A 205 9.46 1.12 0.12
C GLY A 205 8.68 0.02 -0.59
N GLU A 206 8.90 -0.09 -1.90
CA GLU A 206 8.34 -1.16 -2.72
C GLU A 206 9.16 -2.43 -2.59
N THR A 207 8.49 -3.54 -2.31
CA THR A 207 9.08 -4.88 -2.30
C THR A 207 8.74 -5.58 -3.61
N LEU A 208 9.75 -6.13 -4.28
CA LEU A 208 9.61 -6.89 -5.52
C LEU A 208 9.84 -8.38 -5.26
N VAL A 209 8.94 -9.21 -5.77
CA VAL A 209 9.00 -10.68 -5.72
C VAL A 209 8.90 -11.21 -7.14
N ASP A 210 9.92 -11.95 -7.57
CA ASP A 210 9.88 -12.64 -8.86
C ASP A 210 9.07 -13.92 -8.72
N THR A 211 7.91 -13.96 -9.36
CA THR A 211 7.02 -15.13 -9.36
C THR A 211 7.18 -15.97 -10.62
N ASN A 212 8.00 -15.52 -11.58
CA ASN A 212 8.18 -16.12 -12.89
C ASN A 212 6.85 -16.46 -13.60
N GLY A 213 5.83 -15.62 -13.42
CA GLY A 213 4.52 -15.82 -14.07
C GLY A 213 3.58 -16.79 -13.36
N ALA A 214 3.83 -17.15 -12.09
CA ALA A 214 3.00 -18.12 -11.36
C ALA A 214 1.50 -17.74 -11.26
N PHE A 215 1.18 -16.45 -11.40
CA PHE A 215 -0.19 -15.91 -11.34
C PHE A 215 -0.72 -15.42 -12.69
N ASP A 216 -0.11 -15.89 -13.78
CA ASP A 216 -0.58 -15.61 -15.12
C ASP A 216 -1.92 -16.32 -15.35
N ALA A 217 -2.85 -15.67 -16.06
CA ALA A 217 -4.10 -16.35 -16.36
C ALA A 217 -3.85 -17.55 -17.30
N PRO A 218 -4.57 -18.65 -17.11
CA PRO A 218 -4.33 -19.86 -17.88
C PRO A 218 -4.77 -19.68 -19.33
N VAL A 219 -4.07 -20.35 -20.24
CA VAL A 219 -4.39 -20.41 -21.67
C VAL A 219 -4.35 -21.86 -22.09
N TYR A 220 -5.41 -22.33 -22.76
CA TYR A 220 -5.44 -23.68 -23.32
C TYR A 220 -5.10 -23.64 -24.81
N ALA A 221 -4.01 -24.31 -25.19
CA ALA A 221 -3.53 -24.37 -26.58
C ALA A 221 -4.26 -25.40 -27.45
N GLY A 222 -5.39 -25.96 -26.98
CA GLY A 222 -6.17 -26.96 -27.73
C GLY A 222 -5.59 -28.39 -27.70
N THR A 223 -4.41 -28.58 -27.12
CA THR A 223 -3.76 -29.90 -26.98
C THR A 223 -3.26 -30.10 -25.56
N GLY A 224 -3.35 -31.34 -25.06
CA GLY A 224 -2.89 -31.72 -23.72
C GLY A 224 -3.94 -31.58 -22.61
N PRO A 225 -3.53 -31.74 -21.35
CA PRO A 225 -4.42 -31.59 -20.21
C PRO A 225 -4.93 -30.15 -20.10
N ILE A 226 -6.20 -29.98 -19.74
CA ILE A 226 -6.81 -28.68 -19.49
C ILE A 226 -6.09 -28.02 -18.30
N PRO A 227 -5.52 -26.82 -18.46
CA PRO A 227 -4.84 -26.12 -17.39
C PRO A 227 -5.80 -25.81 -16.24
N VAL A 228 -5.22 -25.73 -15.04
CA VAL A 228 -5.90 -25.18 -13.87
C VAL A 228 -6.50 -23.81 -14.19
N GLY A 229 -7.74 -23.59 -13.77
CA GLY A 229 -8.47 -22.34 -14.02
C GLY A 229 -9.16 -22.28 -15.38
N CYS A 230 -9.09 -23.36 -16.16
CA CYS A 230 -9.94 -23.60 -17.31
C CYS A 230 -10.98 -24.69 -17.02
N SER A 231 -12.11 -24.63 -17.70
CA SER A 231 -13.19 -25.61 -17.65
C SER A 231 -13.62 -26.00 -19.06
N GLN A 232 -13.89 -27.28 -19.28
CA GLN A 232 -14.44 -27.79 -20.53
C GLN A 232 -15.95 -27.91 -20.42
N ASP A 233 -16.66 -27.36 -21.40
CA ASP A 233 -18.09 -27.58 -21.57
C ASP A 233 -18.33 -29.05 -21.95
N ALA A 234 -19.19 -29.74 -21.19
CA ALA A 234 -19.45 -31.16 -21.39
C ALA A 234 -20.20 -31.48 -22.69
N THR A 235 -20.86 -30.49 -23.29
CA THR A 235 -21.71 -30.64 -24.48
C THR A 235 -20.96 -30.24 -25.75
N SER A 236 -20.29 -29.09 -25.76
CA SER A 236 -19.55 -28.62 -26.94
C SER A 236 -18.10 -29.12 -26.98
N GLY A 237 -17.54 -29.49 -25.82
CA GLY A 237 -16.11 -29.79 -25.69
C GLY A 237 -15.23 -28.54 -25.67
N ASP A 238 -15.80 -27.34 -25.71
CA ASP A 238 -15.04 -26.09 -25.70
C ASP A 238 -14.41 -25.84 -24.35
N VAL A 239 -13.16 -25.40 -24.35
CA VAL A 239 -12.43 -25.04 -23.13
C VAL A 239 -12.44 -23.54 -22.94
N SER A 240 -12.97 -23.08 -21.82
CA SER A 240 -12.96 -21.69 -21.39
C SER A 240 -12.02 -21.51 -20.20
N CYS A 241 -11.18 -20.48 -20.24
CA CYS A 241 -10.23 -20.17 -19.18
C CYS A 241 -10.64 -18.89 -18.46
N SER A 242 -10.67 -18.93 -17.12
CA SER A 242 -10.98 -17.75 -16.31
C SER A 242 -9.82 -16.76 -16.37
N GLN A 243 -10.08 -15.57 -16.92
CA GLN A 243 -9.10 -14.48 -16.92
C GLN A 243 -8.79 -13.96 -15.50
N ASP A 244 -9.65 -14.26 -14.52
CA ASP A 244 -9.50 -13.82 -13.13
C ASP A 244 -8.87 -14.88 -12.23
N PHE A 245 -8.46 -16.03 -12.77
CA PHE A 245 -7.81 -17.07 -11.97
C PHE A 245 -6.58 -16.52 -11.22
N GLY A 246 -5.69 -15.83 -11.93
CA GLY A 246 -4.52 -15.19 -11.35
C GLY A 246 -4.86 -14.14 -10.30
N VAL A 247 -5.90 -13.31 -10.56
CA VAL A 247 -6.40 -12.28 -9.64
C VAL A 247 -6.87 -12.92 -8.32
N ARG A 248 -7.67 -13.99 -8.39
CA ARG A 248 -8.17 -14.70 -7.21
C ARG A 248 -7.03 -15.30 -6.39
N CYS A 249 -6.05 -15.92 -7.04
CA CYS A 249 -4.89 -16.50 -6.35
C CYS A 249 -3.96 -15.46 -5.73
N LEU A 250 -3.79 -14.29 -6.37
CA LEU A 250 -3.02 -13.18 -5.80
C LEU A 250 -3.72 -12.59 -4.58
N ILE A 251 -5.06 -12.56 -4.56
CA ILE A 251 -5.84 -12.04 -3.44
C ILE A 251 -5.79 -13.01 -2.27
N ASP A 252 -6.21 -14.26 -2.50
CA ASP A 252 -6.19 -15.32 -1.51
C ASP A 252 -5.78 -16.64 -2.17
N LYS A 253 -4.60 -17.16 -1.82
CA LYS A 253 -4.10 -18.43 -2.34
C LYS A 253 -4.94 -19.64 -1.91
N ARG A 254 -5.87 -19.48 -0.96
CA ARG A 254 -6.85 -20.51 -0.57
C ARG A 254 -8.09 -20.50 -1.45
N SER A 255 -8.25 -19.53 -2.35
CA SER A 255 -9.40 -19.44 -3.27
C SER A 255 -9.51 -20.63 -4.23
N SER A 256 -8.41 -21.34 -4.46
CA SER A 256 -8.39 -22.61 -5.18
C SER A 256 -7.26 -23.49 -4.67
N ALA A 257 -7.47 -24.81 -4.63
CA ALA A 257 -6.43 -25.78 -4.27
C ALA A 257 -5.20 -25.74 -5.20
N ASN A 258 -5.35 -25.12 -6.38
CA ASN A 258 -4.30 -25.04 -7.39
C ASN A 258 -3.59 -23.67 -7.44
N CYS A 259 -3.90 -22.75 -6.53
CA CYS A 259 -3.17 -21.48 -6.46
C CYS A 259 -1.72 -21.71 -6.01
N PRO A 260 -0.74 -20.95 -6.53
CA PRO A 260 0.64 -21.00 -6.06
C PRO A 260 0.73 -20.68 -4.56
N THR A 261 1.34 -21.57 -3.77
CA THR A 261 1.47 -21.40 -2.31
C THR A 261 2.83 -20.86 -1.86
N THR A 262 3.81 -20.87 -2.75
CA THR A 262 5.20 -20.44 -2.49
C THR A 262 5.38 -18.94 -2.41
N PHE A 263 4.43 -18.17 -2.94
CA PHE A 263 4.48 -16.71 -3.01
C PHE A 263 3.46 -16.10 -2.04
N PRO A 264 3.72 -14.88 -1.54
CA PRO A 264 2.75 -14.18 -0.71
C PRO A 264 1.50 -13.81 -1.51
N ASP A 265 0.34 -14.00 -0.89
CA ASP A 265 -0.94 -13.46 -1.36
C ASP A 265 -1.32 -12.21 -0.55
N MET A 266 -2.28 -11.44 -1.07
CA MET A 266 -2.67 -10.16 -0.53
C MET A 266 -3.33 -10.29 0.84
N THR A 267 -4.16 -11.32 1.09
CA THR A 267 -4.78 -11.52 2.42
C THR A 267 -3.75 -11.80 3.50
N THR A 268 -2.80 -12.71 3.23
CA THR A 268 -1.69 -12.98 4.15
C THR A 268 -0.87 -11.72 4.41
N LEU A 269 -0.52 -10.94 3.38
CA LEU A 269 0.24 -9.70 3.58
C LEU A 269 -0.56 -8.62 4.32
N MET A 270 -1.87 -8.50 4.09
CA MET A 270 -2.70 -7.54 4.82
C MET A 270 -2.79 -7.90 6.31
N GLU A 271 -2.84 -9.20 6.63
CA GLU A 271 -2.80 -9.69 8.01
C GLU A 271 -1.44 -9.41 8.65
N ASP A 272 -0.34 -9.82 8.00
CA ASP A 272 1.02 -9.69 8.50
C ASP A 272 1.45 -8.23 8.69
N LEU A 273 1.05 -7.34 7.77
CA LEU A 273 1.37 -5.91 7.77
C LEU A 273 0.28 -5.05 8.44
N VAL A 274 -0.81 -5.67 8.86
CA VAL A 274 -1.99 -5.04 9.47
C VAL A 274 -2.52 -3.87 8.62
N ALA A 275 -2.76 -4.16 7.34
CA ALA A 275 -3.44 -3.26 6.43
C ALA A 275 -4.96 -3.45 6.52
N VAL A 276 -5.72 -2.35 6.49
CA VAL A 276 -7.20 -2.39 6.63
C VAL A 276 -7.92 -2.83 5.34
N GLY A 277 -7.16 -3.04 4.27
CA GLY A 277 -7.60 -3.36 2.93
C GLY A 277 -6.49 -3.01 1.94
N GLY A 278 -6.80 -3.04 0.65
CA GLY A 278 -5.82 -2.66 -0.35
C GLY A 278 -6.37 -2.53 -1.76
N THR A 279 -5.44 -2.30 -2.69
CA THR A 279 -5.71 -2.25 -4.12
C THR A 279 -4.79 -3.20 -4.86
N LEU A 280 -5.35 -3.99 -5.78
CA LEU A 280 -4.60 -4.85 -6.69
C LEU A 280 -4.65 -4.26 -8.10
N ASP A 281 -3.50 -3.91 -8.65
CA ASP A 281 -3.29 -3.50 -10.03
C ASP A 281 -2.78 -4.70 -10.84
N TYR A 282 -3.63 -5.29 -11.68
CA TYR A 282 -3.32 -6.45 -12.50
C TYR A 282 -3.18 -6.04 -13.97
N ALA A 283 -1.98 -6.14 -14.54
CA ALA A 283 -1.76 -5.80 -15.95
C ALA A 283 -2.42 -6.85 -16.86
N ARG A 284 -3.28 -6.38 -17.77
CA ARG A 284 -4.09 -7.21 -18.69
C ARG A 284 -3.48 -7.33 -20.07
N ALA A 285 -2.98 -6.22 -20.58
CA ALA A 285 -2.45 -6.16 -21.93
C ALA A 285 -1.29 -5.17 -21.99
N LEU A 286 -0.33 -5.51 -22.84
CA LEU A 286 0.83 -4.70 -23.14
C LEU A 286 1.01 -4.72 -24.65
N SER A 287 0.99 -3.56 -25.30
CA SER A 287 1.17 -3.47 -26.74
C SER A 287 2.06 -2.30 -27.14
N PRO A 288 2.92 -2.46 -28.17
CA PRO A 288 3.64 -1.35 -28.77
C PRO A 288 2.67 -0.28 -29.30
N VAL A 289 3.03 0.98 -29.08
CA VAL A 289 2.40 2.11 -29.76
C VAL A 289 3.16 2.37 -31.04
N TYR A 290 2.46 2.41 -32.18
CA TYR A 290 3.05 2.70 -33.48
C TYR A 290 2.66 4.09 -33.97
N ASP A 291 3.58 4.74 -34.68
CA ASP A 291 3.32 5.93 -35.49
C ASP A 291 3.18 5.50 -36.96
N GLU A 292 2.20 6.08 -37.64
CA GLU A 292 2.00 5.89 -39.08
C GLU A 292 2.82 6.91 -39.87
N VAL A 293 3.67 6.44 -40.77
CA VAL A 293 4.55 7.26 -41.60
C VAL A 293 4.36 6.87 -43.06
N ASP A 294 4.44 7.82 -43.98
CA ASP A 294 4.34 7.50 -45.41
C ASP A 294 5.48 6.56 -45.84
N ASP A 295 5.14 5.48 -46.53
CA ASP A 295 6.12 4.57 -47.10
C ASP A 295 6.86 5.28 -48.26
N PRO A 296 8.18 5.53 -48.16
CA PRO A 296 8.91 6.19 -49.22
C PRO A 296 9.04 5.32 -50.49
N GLU A 297 8.91 3.99 -50.35
CA GLU A 297 9.00 3.04 -51.46
C GLU A 297 7.64 2.76 -52.11
N ARG A 298 6.54 2.97 -51.37
CA ARG A 298 5.16 2.74 -51.84
C ARG A 298 4.25 3.94 -51.57
N PRO A 299 4.24 4.93 -52.48
CA PRO A 299 3.42 6.13 -52.33
C PRO A 299 1.93 5.79 -52.11
N GLY A 300 1.37 6.25 -50.98
CA GLY A 300 -0.01 6.00 -50.58
C GLY A 300 -0.18 4.90 -49.52
N GLU A 301 0.86 4.12 -49.23
CA GLU A 301 0.88 3.18 -48.10
C GLU A 301 1.49 3.82 -46.85
N LYS A 302 1.04 3.36 -45.67
CA LYS A 302 1.55 3.80 -44.37
C LYS A 302 2.38 2.68 -43.73
N LEU A 303 3.61 2.99 -43.35
CA LEU A 303 4.46 2.15 -42.51
C LEU A 303 4.12 2.41 -41.03
N GLN A 304 4.05 1.35 -40.24
CA GLN A 304 3.95 1.43 -38.79
C GLN A 304 5.34 1.31 -38.17
N ILE A 305 5.79 2.37 -37.51
CA ILE A 305 7.09 2.40 -36.82
C ILE A 305 6.84 2.50 -35.31
N PRO A 306 7.50 1.69 -34.47
CA PRO A 306 7.37 1.80 -33.03
C PRO A 306 7.67 3.22 -32.54
N ARG A 307 6.75 3.79 -31.78
CA ARG A 307 6.88 5.13 -31.23
C ARG A 307 8.01 5.16 -30.21
N VAL A 308 9.02 5.97 -30.46
CA VAL A 308 10.08 6.26 -29.48
C VAL A 308 9.48 7.00 -28.28
N ALA A 309 9.89 6.64 -27.08
CA ALA A 309 9.45 7.26 -25.85
C ALA A 309 10.64 7.74 -25.01
N VAL A 310 10.51 8.95 -24.46
CA VAL A 310 11.50 9.60 -23.60
C VAL A 310 10.84 9.96 -22.27
N SER A 311 11.48 9.58 -21.17
CA SER A 311 11.17 10.08 -19.82
C SER A 311 12.37 10.84 -19.28
N ILE A 312 12.16 12.06 -18.81
CA ILE A 312 13.19 12.86 -18.15
C ILE A 312 12.85 12.94 -16.67
N ASP A 313 13.60 12.19 -15.87
CA ASP A 313 13.28 11.93 -14.46
C ASP A 313 13.82 13.03 -13.55
N SER A 314 14.93 13.67 -13.94
CA SER A 314 15.46 14.83 -13.22
C SER A 314 16.09 15.86 -14.16
N ARG A 315 15.95 17.13 -13.79
CA ARG A 315 16.52 18.28 -14.50
C ARG A 315 17.02 19.28 -13.48
N SER A 316 18.30 19.62 -13.53
CA SER A 316 18.89 20.56 -12.58
C SER A 316 19.95 21.44 -13.21
N VAL A 317 20.02 22.68 -12.76
CA VAL A 317 21.11 23.61 -13.10
C VAL A 317 21.99 23.79 -11.88
N SER A 318 23.26 23.42 -12.01
CA SER A 318 24.25 23.60 -10.95
C SER A 318 24.71 25.05 -10.84
N ARG A 319 24.96 25.51 -9.60
CA ARG A 319 25.73 26.75 -9.42
C ARG A 319 27.16 26.47 -9.83
N GLY A 320 27.65 27.26 -10.77
CA GLY A 320 29.08 27.31 -11.09
C GLY A 320 29.90 27.41 -9.81
N ARG A 321 30.90 26.53 -9.68
CA ARG A 321 31.78 26.50 -8.51
C ARG A 321 32.46 27.87 -8.36
N MET A 322 32.49 28.43 -7.16
CA MET A 322 33.31 29.61 -6.89
C MET A 322 34.77 29.15 -6.77
N PHE A 323 35.56 29.38 -7.82
CA PHE A 323 37.01 29.28 -7.72
C PHE A 323 37.51 30.59 -7.11
N PHE A 324 37.78 30.57 -5.80
CA PHE A 324 38.18 31.73 -4.99
C PHE A 324 37.09 32.80 -4.83
N PHE A 325 37.12 33.49 -3.69
CA PHE A 325 36.13 34.47 -3.20
C PHE A 325 35.94 35.71 -4.12
N ILE A 326 36.64 35.75 -5.25
CA ILE A 326 36.81 36.94 -6.09
C ILE A 326 36.32 36.71 -7.53
N SER A 327 35.99 35.47 -7.95
CA SER A 327 35.36 35.24 -9.26
C SER A 327 34.51 33.96 -9.32
N ARG A 328 33.39 34.01 -10.04
CA ARG A 328 32.61 32.82 -10.41
C ARG A 328 33.36 32.06 -11.50
N GLY A 329 34.37 31.28 -11.12
CA GLY A 329 35.24 30.58 -12.08
C GLY A 329 34.67 29.27 -12.66
N GLY A 330 33.66 28.65 -12.06
CA GLY A 330 33.04 27.44 -12.59
C GLY A 330 31.92 27.78 -13.56
N GLY A 331 31.95 27.18 -14.76
CA GLY A 331 30.79 27.16 -15.65
C GLY A 331 29.57 26.56 -14.95
N ARG A 332 28.38 27.07 -15.26
CA ARG A 332 27.13 26.43 -14.83
C ARG A 332 26.85 25.25 -15.75
N GLU A 333 26.30 24.20 -15.18
CA GLU A 333 25.97 22.98 -15.91
C GLU A 333 24.47 22.72 -15.82
N TYR A 334 23.83 22.45 -16.95
CA TYR A 334 22.51 21.84 -17.00
C TYR A 334 22.72 20.33 -17.02
N ILE A 335 22.18 19.63 -16.03
CA ILE A 335 22.27 18.18 -15.87
C ILE A 335 20.87 17.59 -15.97
N GLU A 336 20.73 16.56 -16.80
CA GLU A 336 19.50 15.78 -16.95
C GLU A 336 19.76 14.29 -16.82
N THR A 337 18.81 13.59 -16.21
CA THR A 337 18.81 12.13 -16.15
C THR A 337 17.45 11.62 -16.60
N GLY A 338 17.44 10.49 -17.30
CA GLY A 338 16.19 9.92 -17.78
C GLY A 338 16.37 8.57 -18.44
N THR A 339 15.34 8.15 -19.17
CA THR A 339 15.32 6.91 -19.94
C THR A 339 14.76 7.14 -21.34
N VAL A 340 15.28 6.39 -22.31
CA VAL A 340 14.74 6.29 -23.66
C VAL A 340 14.38 4.85 -23.98
N GLY A 341 13.34 4.65 -24.78
CA GLY A 341 12.87 3.34 -25.20
C GLY A 341 11.74 3.46 -26.21
N TYR A 342 10.82 2.51 -26.22
CA TYR A 342 9.60 2.58 -27.00
C TYR A 342 8.36 2.69 -26.12
N ALA A 343 7.35 3.40 -26.61
CA ALA A 343 6.08 3.53 -25.92
C ALA A 343 5.31 2.20 -25.98
N LEU A 344 4.97 1.70 -24.80
CA LEU A 344 4.05 0.60 -24.60
C LEU A 344 2.74 1.14 -24.02
N ARG A 345 1.61 0.72 -24.60
CA ARG A 345 0.30 0.89 -23.99
C ARG A 345 0.10 -0.27 -23.01
N ASN A 346 0.04 0.05 -21.71
CA ASN A 346 -0.23 -0.90 -20.64
C ASN A 346 -1.67 -0.69 -20.12
N GLN A 347 -2.50 -1.72 -20.26
CA GLN A 347 -3.86 -1.76 -19.71
C GLN A 347 -3.85 -2.53 -18.40
N THR A 348 -4.27 -1.89 -17.32
CA THR A 348 -4.28 -2.44 -15.97
C THR A 348 -5.68 -2.38 -15.39
N ASP A 349 -6.14 -3.50 -14.84
CA ASP A 349 -7.37 -3.54 -14.05
C ASP A 349 -7.03 -3.31 -12.58
N ARG A 350 -7.79 -2.42 -11.94
CA ARG A 350 -7.65 -2.14 -10.52
C ARG A 350 -8.80 -2.77 -9.75
N TYR A 351 -8.47 -3.55 -8.74
CA TYR A 351 -9.41 -4.14 -7.80
C TYR A 351 -9.26 -3.49 -6.43
N ARG A 352 -10.37 -3.28 -5.72
CA ARG A 352 -10.37 -3.03 -4.28
C ARG A 352 -10.50 -4.36 -3.58
N VAL A 353 -9.69 -4.57 -2.55
CA VAL A 353 -9.65 -5.82 -1.80
C VAL A 353 -9.80 -5.49 -0.32
N THR A 354 -10.72 -6.17 0.34
CA THR A 354 -10.93 -6.07 1.78
C THR A 354 -10.04 -7.07 2.52
N ALA A 355 -9.83 -6.86 3.82
CA ALA A 355 -8.95 -7.72 4.63
C ALA A 355 -9.40 -9.20 4.68
N ASP A 356 -10.71 -9.47 4.52
CA ASP A 356 -11.31 -10.81 4.43
C ASP A 356 -11.24 -11.42 3.02
N GLY A 357 -10.52 -10.80 2.09
CA GLY A 357 -10.30 -11.32 0.74
C GLY A 357 -11.45 -11.12 -0.23
N GLN A 358 -12.51 -10.38 0.15
CA GLN A 358 -13.52 -9.94 -0.81
C GLN A 358 -12.93 -8.89 -1.73
N PHE A 359 -13.35 -8.90 -2.99
CA PHE A 359 -12.83 -7.95 -3.96
C PHE A 359 -13.87 -7.52 -4.99
N GLU A 360 -13.70 -6.29 -5.46
CA GLU A 360 -14.51 -5.70 -6.51
C GLU A 360 -13.61 -4.98 -7.52
N MET A 361 -14.01 -4.97 -8.79
CA MET A 361 -13.33 -4.17 -9.80
C MET A 361 -13.62 -2.69 -9.53
N ALA A 362 -12.57 -1.92 -9.27
CA ALA A 362 -12.67 -0.50 -9.00
C ALA A 362 -12.52 0.36 -10.25
N GLY A 363 -11.83 -0.15 -11.27
CA GLY A 363 -11.69 0.53 -12.55
C GLY A 363 -10.62 -0.08 -13.44
N GLN A 364 -10.41 0.55 -14.58
CA GLN A 364 -9.38 0.18 -15.54
C GLN A 364 -8.59 1.43 -15.91
N ALA A 365 -7.28 1.29 -16.03
CA ALA A 365 -6.38 2.36 -16.44
C ALA A 365 -5.59 1.92 -17.67
N VAL A 366 -5.47 2.84 -18.62
CA VAL A 366 -4.53 2.70 -19.74
C VAL A 366 -3.41 3.70 -19.51
N THR A 367 -2.20 3.19 -19.34
CA THR A 367 -1.00 3.99 -19.08
C THR A 367 0.01 3.76 -20.19
N THR A 368 0.94 4.71 -20.34
CA THR A 368 2.09 4.55 -21.23
C THR A 368 3.29 4.16 -20.39
N ALA A 369 3.86 3.00 -20.69
CA ALA A 369 5.14 2.56 -20.16
C ALA A 369 6.23 2.74 -21.22
N ILE A 370 7.50 2.77 -20.79
CA ILE A 370 8.66 2.81 -21.68
C ILE A 370 9.38 1.47 -21.58
N SER A 371 9.58 0.77 -22.69
CA SER A 371 10.36 -0.46 -22.73
C SER A 371 10.90 -0.81 -24.12
N PRO A 372 12.06 -1.50 -24.22
CA PRO A 372 13.07 -1.62 -23.17
C PRO A 372 13.63 -0.24 -22.83
N THR A 373 14.12 -0.07 -21.60
CA THR A 373 14.65 1.21 -21.14
C THR A 373 16.18 1.25 -21.27
N ARG A 374 16.69 2.34 -21.86
CA ARG A 374 18.10 2.73 -21.81
C ARG A 374 18.22 4.02 -21.03
N ALA A 375 18.84 3.96 -19.86
CA ALA A 375 19.09 5.14 -19.04
C ALA A 375 20.10 6.08 -19.72
N PHE A 376 19.97 7.38 -19.47
CA PHE A 376 20.93 8.38 -19.88
C PHE A 376 21.19 9.39 -18.75
N VAL A 377 22.39 9.96 -18.78
CA VAL A 377 22.79 11.14 -18.01
C VAL A 377 23.47 12.08 -18.99
N LYS A 378 22.99 13.33 -19.06
CA LYS A 378 23.50 14.34 -19.98
C LYS A 378 23.86 15.60 -19.21
N THR A 379 24.96 16.22 -19.59
CA THR A 379 25.43 17.48 -19.01
C THR A 379 25.78 18.43 -20.14
N ALA A 380 25.25 19.66 -20.08
CA ALA A 380 25.54 20.73 -21.02
C ALA A 380 26.05 21.96 -20.28
N ALA A 381 27.14 22.55 -20.78
CA ALA A 381 27.63 23.83 -20.28
C ALA A 381 26.66 24.94 -20.72
N ILE A 382 26.27 25.80 -19.79
CA ILE A 382 25.30 26.86 -20.05
C ILE A 382 25.87 28.25 -19.76
N THR A 383 25.42 29.23 -20.53
CA THR A 383 25.69 30.65 -20.29
C THR A 383 24.41 31.30 -19.76
N GLY A 384 24.53 32.12 -18.71
CA GLY A 384 23.36 32.77 -18.10
C GLY A 384 22.85 32.12 -16.81
N SER A 385 21.67 32.56 -16.36
CA SER A 385 21.02 32.08 -15.14
C SER A 385 20.06 30.94 -15.42
N CYS A 386 19.75 30.15 -14.38
CA CYS A 386 18.73 29.12 -14.50
C CYS A 386 17.39 29.68 -15.01
N ALA A 387 17.05 30.93 -14.62
CA ALA A 387 15.85 31.63 -15.12
C ALA A 387 15.88 31.96 -16.62
N SER A 388 17.02 31.83 -17.29
CA SER A 388 17.13 31.98 -18.74
C SER A 388 16.66 30.73 -19.49
N TYR A 389 16.47 29.60 -18.79
CA TYR A 389 16.03 28.35 -19.37
C TYR A 389 14.54 28.14 -19.16
N GLN A 390 13.83 27.90 -20.26
CA GLN A 390 12.39 27.67 -20.22
C GLN A 390 12.08 26.24 -19.73
N PRO A 391 10.92 26.00 -19.06
CA PRO A 391 10.55 24.68 -18.56
C PRO A 391 10.43 23.60 -19.65
N ASP A 392 10.34 23.98 -20.91
CA ASP A 392 10.27 23.10 -22.07
C ASP A 392 11.62 22.87 -22.77
N GLN A 393 12.72 23.38 -22.22
CA GLN A 393 14.06 23.11 -22.73
C GLN A 393 14.68 21.87 -22.09
N ILE A 394 15.23 20.99 -22.91
CA ILE A 394 15.92 19.75 -22.51
C ILE A 394 17.24 19.60 -23.25
N ILE A 395 18.10 18.72 -22.77
CA ILE A 395 19.30 18.25 -23.47
C ILE A 395 18.89 17.04 -24.33
N ASP A 396 19.42 16.95 -25.55
CA ASP A 396 19.20 15.79 -26.43
C ASP A 396 19.46 14.45 -25.72
N PRO A 397 18.43 13.61 -25.53
CA PRO A 397 18.56 12.37 -24.78
C PRO A 397 19.28 11.28 -25.58
N PHE A 398 19.48 11.45 -26.88
CA PHE A 398 20.11 10.45 -27.74
C PHE A 398 21.62 10.68 -27.82
N ASN A 399 22.07 11.64 -28.64
CA ASN A 399 23.45 11.61 -29.14
C ASN A 399 24.24 12.88 -28.85
N THR A 400 23.57 14.02 -28.74
CA THR A 400 24.24 15.33 -28.61
C THR A 400 24.10 15.89 -27.19
N VAL A 401 24.66 17.08 -26.97
CA VAL A 401 24.46 17.92 -25.77
C VAL A 401 23.70 19.20 -26.12
N GLN A 402 23.01 19.21 -27.27
CA GLN A 402 22.24 20.36 -27.72
C GLN A 402 21.02 20.56 -26.81
N ILE A 403 20.81 21.80 -26.38
CA ILE A 403 19.61 22.19 -25.64
C ILE A 403 18.56 22.67 -26.64
N TYR A 404 17.35 22.11 -26.61
CA TYR A 404 16.25 22.48 -27.48
C TYR A 404 14.89 22.37 -26.77
N ASN A 405 13.84 22.90 -27.40
CA ASN A 405 12.47 22.82 -26.88
C ASN A 405 11.83 21.48 -27.24
N TRP A 406 11.55 20.61 -26.26
CA TRP A 406 11.00 19.27 -26.52
C TRP A 406 9.56 19.29 -27.04
N ARG A 407 8.81 20.37 -26.82
CA ARG A 407 7.45 20.53 -27.36
C ARG A 407 7.48 20.78 -28.87
N ASN A 408 8.61 21.25 -29.39
CA ASN A 408 8.87 21.46 -30.80
C ASN A 408 10.27 20.92 -31.13
N ASP A 409 10.43 19.60 -31.01
CA ASP A 409 11.71 18.94 -31.19
C ASP A 409 12.14 18.94 -32.66
N THR A 410 12.95 19.94 -33.02
CA THR A 410 13.54 20.05 -34.35
C THR A 410 14.81 19.21 -34.53
N VAL A 411 15.37 18.68 -33.45
CA VAL A 411 16.65 17.95 -33.45
C VAL A 411 16.43 16.50 -33.86
N ASN A 412 15.51 15.82 -33.17
CA ASN A 412 15.18 14.42 -33.41
C ASN A 412 13.87 14.25 -34.19
N ARG A 413 13.16 15.36 -34.47
CA ARG A 413 11.86 15.39 -35.18
C ARG A 413 10.79 14.56 -34.46
N LEU A 414 10.86 14.48 -33.14
CA LEU A 414 9.86 13.81 -32.32
C LEU A 414 8.69 14.74 -32.03
N SER A 415 7.50 14.18 -31.91
CA SER A 415 6.35 14.94 -31.43
C SER A 415 6.42 15.11 -29.91
N ALA A 416 5.69 16.09 -29.37
CA ALA A 416 5.54 16.25 -27.92
C ALA A 416 4.98 14.98 -27.23
N ALA A 417 4.22 14.14 -27.95
CA ALA A 417 3.66 12.90 -27.41
C ALA A 417 4.70 11.78 -27.22
N ASN A 418 5.91 11.94 -27.76
CA ASN A 418 7.04 11.02 -27.51
C ASN A 418 7.68 11.27 -26.13
N TYR A 419 7.43 12.43 -25.52
CA TYR A 419 7.96 12.78 -24.20
C TYR A 419 6.93 12.43 -23.12
N VAL A 420 7.01 11.19 -22.62
CA VAL A 420 6.03 10.60 -21.68
C VAL A 420 6.02 11.34 -20.36
N SER A 421 7.18 11.75 -19.88
CA SER A 421 7.32 12.54 -18.67
C SER A 421 8.51 13.49 -18.78
N VAL A 422 8.36 14.70 -18.25
CA VAL A 422 9.44 15.69 -18.18
C VAL A 422 9.40 16.34 -16.79
N ALA A 423 10.36 16.00 -15.93
CA ALA A 423 10.48 16.51 -14.57
C ALA A 423 10.57 18.04 -14.54
N THR A 424 10.26 18.70 -13.42
CA THR A 424 10.44 20.16 -13.33
C THR A 424 11.92 20.53 -13.25
N LEU A 425 12.32 21.66 -13.86
CA LEU A 425 13.68 22.18 -13.76
C LEU A 425 13.97 22.71 -12.34
N ILE A 426 15.00 22.18 -11.69
CA ILE A 426 15.43 22.61 -10.36
C ILE A 426 16.66 23.52 -10.49
N CYS A 427 16.54 24.77 -10.04
CA CYS A 427 17.65 25.71 -9.96
C CYS A 427 18.34 25.57 -8.60
N GLN A 428 19.56 25.05 -8.58
CA GLN A 428 20.33 24.93 -7.33
C GLN A 428 21.03 26.23 -6.97
#